data_AF-A0A946VYK5-F1
#
_entry.id   AF-A0A946VYK5-F1
#
_cell.length_a   1.000
_cell.length_b   1.000
_cell.length_c   1.000
_cell.angle_alpha   90.00
_cell.angle_beta   90.00
_cell.angle_gamma   90.00
#
_symmetry.space_group_name_H-M   'P 1'
#
loop_
_entity.id
_entity.type
_entity.pdbx_description
1 polymer ?
#
loop_
_entity_poly.entity_id
_entity_poly.type
_entity_poly.pdbx_seq_one_letter_code
_entity_poly.pdbx_strand_id
1 'polypeptide(L)'
;MQSLQALMQEHLPDGGVAIPGARDLHIEVIEVANGRVWMSVEPATQQDYDALLAELDESLQGIGIGAAAMDAALFRFSPDGEGEAVRERTLGGQRYINVAIPGQPSKLPGGMLEIMVNKAHVLGYEAGRTVTILSTPEGDFVEVVGTAGNDSQITLADGSSLKQLVLEQPWIVPLPTPTKTLWNFDFGMRSFQGPVTLPEQDR
;
A
#
# COMPACT_ATOMS: atom_id res chain seq x y z
N MET A 1 -6.23 -20.68 -16.64
CA MET A 1 -6.13 -19.43 -15.87
C MET A 1 -5.28 -19.71 -14.64
N GLN A 2 -4.15 -19.02 -14.48
CA GLN A 2 -3.34 -19.13 -13.26
C GLN A 2 -4.07 -18.46 -12.09
N SER A 3 -3.89 -18.98 -10.87
CA SER A 3 -4.46 -18.36 -9.67
C SER A 3 -3.65 -17.12 -9.28
N LEU A 4 -4.27 -16.19 -8.53
CA LEU A 4 -3.56 -15.03 -7.99
C LEU A 4 -2.36 -15.46 -7.15
N GLN A 5 -2.51 -16.49 -6.32
CA GLN A 5 -1.41 -17.00 -5.49
C GLN A 5 -0.21 -17.45 -6.33
N ALA A 6 -0.44 -18.18 -7.43
CA ALA A 6 0.64 -18.64 -8.30
C ALA A 6 1.37 -17.45 -8.94
N LEU A 7 0.60 -16.47 -9.44
CA LEU A 7 1.15 -15.25 -10.02
C LEU A 7 1.94 -14.42 -9.00
N MET A 8 1.43 -14.24 -7.77
CA MET A 8 2.14 -13.53 -6.70
C MET A 8 3.47 -14.22 -6.34
N GLN A 9 3.51 -15.56 -6.36
CA GLN A 9 4.72 -16.32 -6.07
C GLN A 9 5.83 -16.09 -7.11
N GLU A 10 5.48 -15.87 -8.39
CA GLU A 10 6.44 -15.53 -9.44
C GLU A 10 7.11 -14.16 -9.19
N HIS A 11 6.47 -13.29 -8.39
CA HIS A 11 6.98 -11.98 -8.01
C HIS A 11 7.67 -11.95 -6.63
N LEU A 12 7.75 -13.09 -5.93
CA LEU A 12 8.38 -13.19 -4.61
C LEU A 12 9.83 -13.68 -4.74
N PRO A 13 10.84 -12.78 -4.70
CA PRO A 13 12.24 -13.20 -4.74
C PRO A 13 12.66 -13.86 -3.42
N ASP A 14 13.82 -14.52 -3.43
CA ASP A 14 14.48 -14.97 -2.20
C ASP A 14 14.69 -13.79 -1.26
N GLY A 15 14.27 -13.94 0.00
CA GLY A 15 14.31 -12.87 1.00
C GLY A 15 13.21 -11.82 0.90
N GLY A 16 12.31 -11.92 -0.09
CA GLY A 16 11.07 -11.17 -0.12
C GLY A 16 10.06 -11.68 0.91
N VAL A 17 9.06 -10.86 1.24
CA VAL A 17 8.01 -11.21 2.21
C VAL A 17 6.64 -11.01 1.61
N ALA A 18 5.85 -12.09 1.54
CA ALA A 18 4.42 -12.03 1.26
C ALA A 18 3.64 -11.75 2.55
N ILE A 19 2.61 -10.91 2.44
CA ILE A 19 1.78 -10.48 3.57
C ILE A 19 0.57 -11.39 3.69
N PRO A 20 0.44 -12.19 4.76
CA PRO A 20 -0.73 -13.01 4.99
C PRO A 20 -1.94 -12.13 5.31
N GLY A 21 -3.10 -12.50 4.74
CA GLY A 21 -4.35 -11.81 5.04
C GLY A 21 -4.34 -10.33 4.67
N ALA A 22 -3.84 -9.94 3.49
CA ALA A 22 -3.59 -8.54 3.12
C ALA A 22 -4.75 -7.54 3.37
N ARG A 23 -6.00 -8.01 3.43
CA ARG A 23 -7.20 -7.20 3.73
C ARG A 23 -7.57 -7.13 5.22
N ASP A 24 -6.85 -7.87 6.05
CA ASP A 24 -6.90 -7.76 7.49
C ASP A 24 -6.15 -6.49 7.93
N LEU A 25 -6.22 -6.18 9.21
CA LEU A 25 -5.58 -4.99 9.76
C LEU A 25 -4.10 -5.26 10.03
N HIS A 26 -3.23 -4.37 9.58
CA HIS A 26 -1.80 -4.37 9.88
C HIS A 26 -1.40 -3.06 10.52
N ILE A 27 -0.42 -3.13 11.43
CA ILE A 27 0.10 -1.96 12.16
C ILE A 27 1.30 -1.40 11.41
N GLU A 28 1.37 -0.07 11.27
CA GLU A 28 2.55 0.65 10.82
C GLU A 28 3.10 1.58 11.91
N VAL A 29 4.42 1.54 12.09
CA VAL A 29 5.18 2.49 12.91
C VAL A 29 6.34 3.06 12.11
N ILE A 30 6.78 4.27 12.43
CA ILE A 30 7.91 4.95 11.79
C ILE A 30 9.05 5.16 12.77
N GLU A 31 10.26 4.86 12.33
CA GLU A 31 11.49 5.19 13.05
C GLU A 31 11.85 6.66 12.82
N VAL A 32 11.83 7.46 13.88
CA VAL A 32 11.93 8.92 13.83
C VAL A 32 13.26 9.38 13.23
N ALA A 33 14.34 8.65 13.50
CA ALA A 33 15.69 9.05 13.10
C ALA A 33 15.93 9.02 11.58
N ASN A 34 15.24 8.14 10.86
CA ASN A 34 15.52 7.90 9.43
C ASN A 34 14.26 7.74 8.56
N GLY A 35 13.06 7.83 9.16
CA GLY A 35 11.79 7.72 8.45
C GLY A 35 11.45 6.31 7.98
N ARG A 36 12.16 5.26 8.44
CA ARG A 36 11.82 3.89 8.06
C ARG A 36 10.49 3.47 8.65
N VAL A 37 9.57 3.08 7.78
CA VAL A 37 8.28 2.50 8.16
C VAL A 37 8.44 1.00 8.33
N TRP A 38 7.94 0.52 9.46
CA TRP A 38 7.88 -0.87 9.84
C TRP A 38 6.42 -1.30 9.92
N MET A 39 6.07 -2.38 9.22
CA MET A 39 4.71 -2.92 9.18
C MET A 39 4.66 -4.31 9.81
N SER A 40 3.62 -4.60 10.60
CA SER A 40 3.41 -5.95 11.14
C SER A 40 3.18 -6.96 10.01
N VAL A 41 3.83 -8.11 10.10
CA VAL A 41 3.64 -9.19 9.10
C VAL A 41 2.32 -9.89 9.36
N GLU A 42 2.07 -10.25 10.61
CA GLU A 42 0.83 -10.89 11.01
C GLU A 42 -0.30 -9.85 11.14
N PRO A 43 -1.56 -10.24 10.84
CA PRO A 43 -2.73 -9.44 11.15
C PRO A 43 -2.79 -9.10 12.64
N ALA A 44 -3.24 -7.88 12.93
CA ALA A 44 -3.35 -7.33 14.26
C ALA A 44 -4.74 -6.72 14.49
N THR A 45 -5.05 -6.42 15.73
CA THR A 45 -6.28 -5.74 16.13
C THR A 45 -6.00 -4.32 16.61
N GLN A 46 -7.06 -3.51 16.75
CA GLN A 46 -6.94 -2.19 17.38
C GLN A 46 -6.35 -2.29 18.80
N GLN A 47 -6.68 -3.34 19.55
CA GLN A 47 -6.13 -3.58 20.88
C GLN A 47 -4.62 -3.83 20.84
N ASP A 48 -4.13 -4.57 19.86
CA ASP A 48 -2.70 -4.82 19.67
C ASP A 48 -1.97 -3.52 19.34
N TYR A 49 -2.58 -2.64 18.53
CA TYR A 49 -2.02 -1.33 18.22
C TYR A 49 -1.93 -0.45 19.46
N ASP A 50 -3.02 -0.34 20.23
CA ASP A 50 -3.06 0.47 21.45
C ASP A 50 -2.05 -0.03 22.50
N ALA A 51 -1.89 -1.36 22.61
CA ALA A 51 -0.89 -1.98 23.49
C ALA A 51 0.53 -1.66 23.03
N LEU A 52 0.82 -1.77 21.73
CA LEU A 52 2.12 -1.40 21.17
C LEU A 52 2.45 0.07 21.45
N LEU A 53 1.51 0.98 21.22
CA LEU A 53 1.73 2.41 21.44
C LEU A 53 2.14 2.75 22.87
N ALA A 54 1.64 2.00 23.86
CA ALA A 54 2.02 2.19 25.26
C ALA A 54 3.45 1.73 25.58
N GLU A 55 4.06 0.90 24.73
CA GLU A 55 5.39 0.34 24.88
C GLU A 55 6.45 1.01 24.00
N LEU A 56 6.06 1.82 23.00
CA LEU A 56 6.99 2.52 22.13
C LEU A 56 7.79 3.57 22.92
N ASP A 57 9.11 3.58 22.69
CA ASP A 57 9.96 4.70 23.10
C ASP A 57 9.94 5.84 22.07
N GLU A 58 10.60 6.96 22.38
CA GLU A 58 10.62 8.16 21.54
C GLU A 58 11.32 7.97 20.17
N SER A 59 12.00 6.84 19.94
CA SER A 59 12.61 6.53 18.65
C SER A 59 11.61 6.04 17.60
N LEU A 60 10.42 5.61 18.04
CA LEU A 60 9.35 5.09 17.19
C LEU A 60 8.06 5.88 17.40
N GLN A 61 7.32 6.08 16.32
CA GLN A 61 6.01 6.70 16.36
C GLN A 61 5.00 5.81 15.63
N GLY A 62 3.83 5.61 16.23
CA GLY A 62 2.71 4.96 15.55
C GLY A 62 2.22 5.79 14.36
N ILE A 63 2.12 5.15 13.20
CA ILE A 63 1.49 5.75 12.01
C ILE A 63 0.01 5.44 12.02
N GLY A 64 -0.34 4.17 12.23
CA GLY A 64 -1.72 3.73 12.27
C GLY A 64 -1.87 2.22 12.16
N ILE A 65 -3.13 1.80 12.13
CA ILE A 65 -3.56 0.44 11.82
C ILE A 65 -4.58 0.51 10.69
N GLY A 66 -4.43 -0.33 9.67
CA GLY A 66 -5.25 -0.24 8.47
C GLY A 66 -5.31 -1.53 7.68
N ALA A 67 -6.36 -1.65 6.87
CA ALA A 67 -6.56 -2.74 5.93
C ALA A 67 -6.25 -2.26 4.51
N ALA A 68 -5.69 -3.16 3.71
CA ALA A 68 -5.40 -2.86 2.31
C ALA A 68 -6.60 -3.14 1.39
N ALA A 69 -6.63 -2.49 0.23
CA ALA A 69 -7.69 -2.68 -0.78
C ALA A 69 -7.47 -3.91 -1.67
N MET A 70 -6.21 -4.36 -1.81
CA MET A 70 -5.81 -5.53 -2.60
C MET A 70 -6.00 -6.83 -1.83
N ASP A 71 -6.16 -7.94 -2.57
CA ASP A 71 -6.40 -9.26 -1.99
C ASP A 71 -5.10 -9.98 -1.61
N ALA A 72 -3.97 -9.58 -2.19
CA ALA A 72 -2.62 -10.05 -1.84
C ALA A 72 -1.59 -8.92 -1.91
N ALA A 73 -0.54 -9.02 -1.10
CA ALA A 73 0.56 -8.06 -1.09
C ALA A 73 1.90 -8.76 -0.82
N LEU A 74 2.98 -8.25 -1.41
CA LEU A 74 4.34 -8.63 -1.05
C LEU A 74 5.31 -7.46 -1.15
N PHE A 75 6.40 -7.56 -0.40
CA PHE A 75 7.55 -6.66 -0.47
C PHE A 75 8.76 -7.45 -0.95
N ARG A 76 9.37 -7.00 -2.06
CA ARG A 76 10.49 -7.70 -2.69
C ARG A 76 11.81 -7.49 -1.96
N PHE A 77 12.01 -6.29 -1.41
CA PHE A 77 13.20 -5.88 -0.68
C PHE A 77 12.88 -4.63 0.16
N SER A 78 13.74 -4.29 1.13
CA SER A 78 13.61 -3.04 1.88
C SER A 78 13.93 -1.81 1.02
N PRO A 79 13.27 -0.66 1.22
CA PRO A 79 13.37 0.54 0.36
C PRO A 79 14.78 0.96 -0.09
N ASP A 80 15.78 0.81 0.76
CA ASP A 80 17.18 1.18 0.57
C ASP A 80 18.12 -0.05 0.51
N GLY A 81 17.59 -1.21 0.08
CA GLY A 81 18.31 -2.48 -0.01
C GLY A 81 17.91 -3.28 -1.24
N GLU A 82 17.90 -2.67 -2.43
CA GLU A 82 17.60 -3.39 -3.67
C GLU A 82 18.52 -4.61 -3.83
N GLY A 83 17.91 -5.78 -4.05
CA GLY A 83 18.62 -7.06 -4.14
C GLY A 83 19.00 -7.69 -2.80
N GLU A 84 18.70 -7.03 -1.67
CA GLU A 84 18.85 -7.59 -0.32
C GLU A 84 17.52 -8.13 0.21
N ALA A 85 17.61 -9.05 1.18
CA ALA A 85 16.43 -9.53 1.89
C ALA A 85 15.73 -8.38 2.63
N VAL A 86 14.40 -8.47 2.75
CA VAL A 86 13.60 -7.52 3.55
C VAL A 86 14.11 -7.53 4.99
N ARG A 87 14.38 -6.35 5.54
CA ARG A 87 14.80 -6.21 6.94
C ARG A 87 13.63 -6.46 7.87
N GLU A 88 13.94 -7.12 8.98
CA GLU A 88 12.98 -7.53 9.98
C GLU A 88 13.38 -7.07 11.36
N ARG A 89 12.39 -6.88 12.23
CA ARG A 89 12.58 -6.70 13.67
C ARG A 89 11.37 -7.20 14.44
N THR A 90 11.51 -7.32 15.76
CA THR A 90 10.41 -7.61 16.66
C THR A 90 10.00 -6.34 17.41
N LEU A 91 8.70 -6.06 17.46
CA LEU A 91 8.10 -4.97 18.25
C LEU A 91 6.85 -5.52 18.96
N GLY A 92 6.70 -5.28 20.26
CA GLY A 92 5.56 -5.80 21.03
C GLY A 92 5.38 -7.32 20.93
N GLY A 93 6.49 -8.07 20.74
CA GLY A 93 6.46 -9.53 20.54
C GLY A 93 6.02 -10.00 19.15
N GLN A 94 5.69 -9.10 18.22
CA GLN A 94 5.27 -9.43 16.85
C GLN A 94 6.36 -9.11 15.83
N ARG A 95 6.30 -9.76 14.66
CA ARG A 95 7.27 -9.58 13.58
C ARG A 95 6.89 -8.38 12.72
N TYR A 96 7.86 -7.52 12.46
CA TYR A 96 7.72 -6.34 11.60
C TYR A 96 8.76 -6.37 10.49
N ILE A 97 8.37 -5.88 9.31
CA ILE A 97 9.25 -5.73 8.15
C ILE A 97 9.39 -4.27 7.77
N ASN A 98 10.57 -3.87 7.28
CA ASN A 98 10.77 -2.51 6.78
C ASN A 98 10.22 -2.38 5.35
N VAL A 99 9.10 -1.66 5.21
CA VAL A 99 8.30 -1.62 3.99
C VAL A 99 8.43 -0.34 3.19
N ALA A 100 8.75 0.79 3.83
CA ALA A 100 8.74 2.09 3.18
C ALA A 100 9.72 3.10 3.81
N ILE A 101 10.17 4.06 3.00
CA ILE A 101 10.74 5.33 3.44
C ILE A 101 9.97 6.43 2.69
N PRO A 102 9.07 7.17 3.35
CA PRO A 102 8.31 8.24 2.71
C PRO A 102 9.18 9.49 2.53
N GLY A 103 9.01 10.16 1.40
CA GLY A 103 9.52 11.50 1.17
C GLY A 103 8.69 12.58 1.86
N GLN A 104 9.02 13.83 1.58
CA GLN A 104 8.25 14.97 2.09
C GLN A 104 6.90 15.08 1.37
N PRO A 105 5.79 15.29 2.09
CA PRO A 105 4.48 15.46 1.49
C PRO A 105 4.36 16.81 0.77
N SER A 106 3.68 16.82 -0.37
CA SER A 106 3.30 18.03 -1.11
C SER A 106 1.78 18.08 -1.28
N LYS A 107 1.19 19.28 -1.19
CA LYS A 107 -0.25 19.47 -1.46
C LYS A 107 -0.45 19.77 -2.94
N LEU A 108 -1.29 18.98 -3.60
CA LEU A 108 -1.70 19.23 -4.97
C LEU A 108 -2.86 20.24 -5.01
N PRO A 109 -3.03 20.97 -6.13
CA PRO A 109 -4.29 21.63 -6.45
C PRO A 109 -5.46 20.64 -6.32
N GLY A 110 -6.55 21.04 -5.67
CA GLY A 110 -7.66 20.12 -5.32
C GLY A 110 -7.51 19.41 -3.97
N GLY A 111 -6.42 19.66 -3.22
CA GLY A 111 -6.32 19.30 -1.80
C GLY A 111 -5.77 17.91 -1.50
N MET A 112 -5.56 17.07 -2.52
CA MET A 112 -4.88 15.80 -2.35
C MET A 112 -3.43 15.99 -1.89
N LEU A 113 -2.92 15.05 -1.10
CA LEU A 113 -1.53 15.01 -0.67
C LEU A 113 -0.75 14.03 -1.55
N GLU A 114 0.32 14.48 -2.17
CA GLU A 114 1.27 13.63 -2.88
C GLU A 114 2.48 13.32 -1.99
N ILE A 115 2.89 12.06 -1.98
CA ILE A 115 4.12 11.60 -1.33
C ILE A 115 4.83 10.63 -2.25
N MET A 116 6.10 10.90 -2.56
CA MET A 116 6.99 9.91 -3.16
C MET A 116 7.46 8.96 -2.06
N VAL A 117 7.13 7.68 -2.18
CA VAL A 117 7.43 6.66 -1.18
C VAL A 117 8.38 5.64 -1.78
N ASN A 118 9.57 5.52 -1.21
CA ASN A 118 10.49 4.46 -1.60
C ASN A 118 10.02 3.14 -0.98
N LYS A 119 9.61 2.18 -1.82
CA LYS A 119 9.18 0.83 -1.44
C LYS A 119 9.15 -0.13 -2.63
N ALA A 120 9.39 -1.41 -2.39
CA ALA A 120 9.41 -2.46 -3.42
C ALA A 120 8.16 -3.35 -3.35
N HIS A 121 6.99 -2.74 -3.51
CA HIS A 121 5.69 -3.34 -3.21
C HIS A 121 5.01 -3.91 -4.46
N VAL A 122 4.42 -5.09 -4.34
CA VAL A 122 3.60 -5.70 -5.40
C VAL A 122 2.22 -6.00 -4.83
N LEU A 123 1.19 -5.59 -5.56
CA LEU A 123 -0.21 -5.79 -5.21
C LEU A 123 -0.80 -6.91 -6.07
N GLY A 124 -1.77 -7.63 -5.50
CA GLY A 124 -2.52 -8.66 -6.20
C GLY A 124 -4.02 -8.48 -5.99
N TYR A 125 -4.79 -8.48 -7.08
CA TYR A 125 -6.25 -8.42 -7.05
C TYR A 125 -6.83 -9.67 -7.73
N GLU A 126 -7.83 -10.28 -7.10
CA GLU A 126 -8.49 -11.46 -7.67
C GLU A 126 -9.34 -11.12 -8.90
N ALA A 127 -9.57 -12.11 -9.76
CA ALA A 127 -10.60 -12.00 -10.80
C ALA A 127 -11.99 -11.76 -10.17
N GLY A 128 -12.83 -11.02 -10.86
CA GLY A 128 -14.17 -10.61 -10.41
C GLY A 128 -14.17 -9.43 -9.43
N ARG A 129 -13.01 -8.92 -9.02
CA ARG A 129 -12.94 -7.72 -8.18
C ARG A 129 -13.26 -6.48 -9.01
N THR A 130 -13.96 -5.55 -8.37
CA THR A 130 -14.07 -4.16 -8.82
C THR A 130 -13.00 -3.35 -8.11
N VAL A 131 -12.08 -2.79 -8.87
CA VAL A 131 -10.95 -1.98 -8.37
C VAL A 131 -11.17 -0.52 -8.72
N THR A 132 -10.97 0.37 -7.75
CA THR A 132 -11.01 1.82 -7.98
C THR A 132 -9.68 2.30 -8.54
N ILE A 133 -9.73 3.03 -9.65
CA ILE A 133 -8.59 3.67 -10.29
C ILE A 133 -8.79 5.18 -10.28
N LEU A 134 -7.79 5.91 -9.79
CA LEU A 134 -7.66 7.35 -9.98
C LEU A 134 -6.89 7.60 -11.27
N SER A 135 -7.56 8.18 -12.28
CA SER A 135 -6.93 8.62 -13.52
C SER A 135 -6.55 10.09 -13.38
N THR A 136 -5.30 10.44 -13.64
CA THR A 136 -4.81 11.83 -13.66
C THR A 136 -4.15 12.12 -15.02
N PRO A 137 -3.80 13.38 -15.33
CA PRO A 137 -3.01 13.69 -16.51
C PRO A 137 -1.63 13.01 -16.57
N GLU A 138 -1.12 12.55 -15.42
CA GLU A 138 0.19 11.89 -15.30
C GLU A 138 0.11 10.36 -15.40
N GLY A 139 -1.10 9.78 -15.34
CA GLY A 139 -1.31 8.35 -15.45
C GLY A 139 -2.42 7.81 -14.55
N ASP A 140 -2.51 6.50 -14.50
CA ASP A 140 -3.49 5.77 -13.68
C ASP A 140 -2.87 5.31 -12.36
N PHE A 141 -3.62 5.42 -11.26
CA PHE A 141 -3.19 5.08 -9.91
C PHE A 141 -4.22 4.14 -9.29
N VAL A 142 -3.76 2.99 -8.79
CA VAL A 142 -4.64 1.98 -8.20
C VAL A 142 -4.87 2.26 -6.72
N GLU A 143 -6.10 2.07 -6.25
CA GLU A 143 -6.42 2.16 -4.82
C GLU A 143 -5.71 1.08 -4.00
N VAL A 144 -4.97 1.51 -2.97
CA VAL A 144 -4.24 0.64 -2.04
C VAL A 144 -4.81 0.70 -0.63
N VAL A 145 -5.38 1.85 -0.24
CA VAL A 145 -6.04 2.04 1.06
C VAL A 145 -7.38 2.72 0.86
N GLY A 146 -8.39 2.24 1.58
CA GLY A 146 -9.73 2.82 1.63
C GLY A 146 -10.79 2.03 0.87
N THR A 147 -11.97 2.65 0.68
CA THR A 147 -13.10 2.00 0.01
C THR A 147 -13.84 2.96 -0.92
N ALA A 148 -14.49 2.41 -1.95
CA ALA A 148 -15.24 3.15 -2.96
C ALA A 148 -16.55 3.80 -2.48
N GLY A 149 -16.96 3.59 -1.23
CA GLY A 149 -18.30 3.98 -0.74
C GLY A 149 -18.60 5.48 -0.82
N ASN A 150 -17.56 6.32 -0.84
CA ASN A 150 -17.66 7.79 -0.88
C ASN A 150 -17.04 8.40 -2.15
N ASP A 151 -16.89 7.63 -3.23
CA ASP A 151 -16.23 8.09 -4.47
C ASP A 151 -16.83 9.39 -5.03
N SER A 152 -18.15 9.59 -4.92
CA SER A 152 -18.82 10.80 -5.40
C SER A 152 -18.61 12.04 -4.53
N GLN A 153 -17.96 11.89 -3.37
CA GLN A 153 -17.80 12.95 -2.38
C GLN A 153 -16.34 13.39 -2.21
N ILE A 154 -15.37 12.59 -2.66
CA ILE A 154 -13.96 12.95 -2.47
C ILE A 154 -13.52 14.06 -3.44
N THR A 155 -12.76 15.01 -2.93
CA THR A 155 -12.13 16.05 -3.75
C THR A 155 -10.93 15.47 -4.48
N LEU A 156 -10.90 15.64 -5.81
CA LEU A 156 -9.81 15.20 -6.66
C LEU A 156 -8.98 16.38 -7.16
N ALA A 157 -7.75 16.11 -7.55
CA ALA A 157 -6.93 17.10 -8.25
C ALA A 157 -7.52 17.44 -9.63
N ASP A 158 -7.26 18.65 -10.12
CA ASP A 158 -7.77 19.11 -11.41
C ASP A 158 -7.42 18.14 -12.55
N GLY A 159 -8.41 17.87 -13.41
CA GLY A 159 -8.26 16.91 -14.52
C GLY A 159 -8.24 15.45 -14.10
N SER A 160 -8.43 15.14 -12.81
CA SER A 160 -8.49 13.77 -12.32
C SER A 160 -9.91 13.23 -12.25
N SER A 161 -10.05 11.90 -12.32
CA SER A 161 -11.33 11.21 -12.21
C SER A 161 -11.16 9.84 -11.56
N LEU A 162 -12.20 9.37 -10.89
CA LEU A 162 -12.28 7.98 -10.44
C LEU A 162 -13.02 7.15 -11.48
N LYS A 163 -12.50 5.96 -11.75
CA LYS A 163 -13.17 4.93 -12.54
C LYS A 163 -13.10 3.61 -11.81
N GLN A 164 -14.09 2.77 -12.06
CA GLN A 164 -14.13 1.40 -11.55
C GLN A 164 -13.75 0.43 -12.67
N LEU A 165 -12.85 -0.49 -12.37
CA LEU A 165 -12.39 -1.53 -13.27
C LEU A 165 -12.81 -2.88 -12.72
N VAL A 166 -13.63 -3.61 -13.47
CA VAL A 166 -13.95 -5.02 -13.15
C VAL A 166 -12.89 -5.90 -13.78
N LEU A 167 -12.24 -6.72 -12.96
CA LEU A 167 -11.17 -7.61 -13.39
C LEU A 167 -11.74 -8.93 -13.91
N GLU A 168 -11.45 -9.29 -15.16
CA GLU A 168 -11.83 -10.60 -15.71
C GLU A 168 -10.82 -11.70 -15.36
N GLN A 169 -9.59 -11.29 -15.09
CA GLN A 169 -8.45 -12.14 -14.73
C GLN A 169 -7.78 -11.56 -13.48
N PRO A 170 -7.05 -12.36 -12.68
CA PRO A 170 -6.27 -11.82 -11.58
C PRO A 170 -5.26 -10.79 -12.12
N TRP A 171 -5.06 -9.70 -11.38
CA TRP A 171 -4.19 -8.61 -11.79
C TRP A 171 -3.07 -8.41 -10.78
N ILE A 172 -1.83 -8.51 -11.27
CA ILE A 172 -0.62 -8.21 -10.49
C ILE A 172 -0.15 -6.81 -10.83
N VAL A 173 0.16 -6.04 -9.79
CA VAL A 173 0.61 -4.65 -9.91
C VAL A 173 1.93 -4.47 -9.19
N PRO A 174 3.08 -4.64 -9.88
CA PRO A 174 4.35 -4.20 -9.37
C PRO A 174 4.38 -2.66 -9.36
N LEU A 175 4.38 -2.06 -8.17
CA LEU A 175 4.45 -0.60 -8.07
C LEU A 175 5.86 -0.11 -8.44
N PRO A 176 5.99 1.09 -9.03
CA PRO A 176 7.28 1.75 -9.19
C PRO A 176 8.04 1.89 -7.86
N THR A 177 9.37 1.89 -7.91
CA THR A 177 10.23 2.12 -6.74
C THR A 177 11.20 3.26 -7.07
N PRO A 178 11.05 4.48 -6.51
CA PRO A 178 9.97 4.90 -5.60
C PRO A 178 8.61 4.99 -6.29
N THR A 179 7.53 4.79 -5.53
CA THR A 179 6.16 4.94 -6.03
C THR A 179 5.63 6.33 -5.68
N LYS A 180 4.83 6.90 -6.58
CA LYS A 180 4.03 8.08 -6.25
C LYS A 180 2.74 7.62 -5.56
N THR A 181 2.42 8.25 -4.43
CA THR A 181 1.19 8.01 -3.67
C THR A 181 0.38 9.29 -3.57
N LEU A 182 -0.93 9.18 -3.80
CA LEU A 182 -1.89 10.27 -3.76
C LEU A 182 -2.92 9.97 -2.67
N TRP A 183 -3.07 10.88 -1.73
CA TRP A 183 -3.89 10.71 -0.54
C TRP A 183 -5.04 11.71 -0.50
N ASN A 184 -6.23 11.23 -0.16
CA ASN A 184 -7.39 12.04 0.19
C ASN A 184 -7.87 11.66 1.59
N PHE A 185 -8.33 12.65 2.36
CA PHE A 185 -8.75 12.50 3.75
C PHE A 185 -10.18 13.04 4.03
N ASP A 186 -10.95 13.43 3.00
CA ASP A 186 -12.25 14.10 3.17
C ASP A 186 -13.29 13.20 3.85
N PHE A 187 -13.32 11.91 3.49
CA PHE A 187 -14.30 10.94 3.96
C PHE A 187 -13.62 9.62 4.36
N GLY A 188 -12.59 9.77 5.20
CA GLY A 188 -11.68 8.69 5.58
C GLY A 188 -10.43 8.67 4.70
N MET A 189 -9.48 7.82 5.08
CA MET A 189 -8.19 7.72 4.40
C MET A 189 -8.34 6.93 3.09
N ARG A 190 -7.98 7.57 1.98
CA ARG A 190 -7.86 6.96 0.66
C ARG A 190 -6.41 7.11 0.18
N SER A 191 -5.83 6.05 -0.38
CA SER A 191 -4.50 6.09 -1.00
C SER A 191 -4.56 5.46 -2.38
N PHE A 192 -4.09 6.20 -3.38
CA PHE A 192 -3.93 5.72 -4.75
C PHE A 192 -2.44 5.74 -5.12
N GLN A 193 -1.94 4.67 -5.75
CA GLN A 193 -0.49 4.49 -5.93
C GLN A 193 -0.15 4.06 -7.35
N GLY A 194 0.95 4.59 -7.87
CA GLY A 194 1.33 4.39 -9.27
C GLY A 194 2.41 5.35 -9.75
N PRO A 195 2.42 5.70 -11.06
CA PRO A 195 1.46 5.27 -12.08
C PRO A 195 1.54 3.76 -12.38
N VAL A 196 0.44 3.17 -12.84
CA VAL A 196 0.31 1.75 -13.20
C VAL A 196 -0.24 1.58 -14.61
N THR A 197 0.07 0.45 -15.23
CA THR A 197 -0.56 0.04 -16.49
C THR A 197 -1.81 -0.77 -16.18
N LEU A 198 -2.96 -0.33 -16.69
CA LEU A 198 -4.21 -1.06 -16.53
C LEU A 198 -4.22 -2.32 -17.40
N PRO A 199 -4.86 -3.41 -16.94
CA PRO A 199 -5.01 -4.60 -17.75
C PRO A 199 -5.85 -4.28 -18.99
N GLU A 200 -5.53 -4.92 -20.11
CA GLU A 200 -6.35 -4.85 -21.31
C GLU A 200 -7.75 -5.41 -20.99
N GLN A 201 -8.78 -4.66 -21.34
CA GLN A 201 -10.16 -5.17 -21.31
C GLN A 201 -10.47 -5.69 -22.71
N ASP A 202 -10.79 -6.98 -22.83
CA ASP A 202 -11.32 -7.54 -24.07
C ASP A 202 -12.62 -6.76 -24.41
N ARG A 203 -12.62 -6.07 -25.55
CA ARG A 203 -13.76 -5.28 -26.03
C ARG A 203 -14.75 -6.12 -26.81
#